data_AF-A0A962C4Y9-F1
#
_entry.id   AF-A0A962C4Y9-F1
#
_cell.length_a   1.000
_cell.length_b   1.000
_cell.length_c   1.000
_cell.angle_alpha   90.00
_cell.angle_beta   90.00
_cell.angle_gamma   90.00
#
_symmetry.space_group_name_H-M   'P 1'
#
loop_
_entity.id
_entity.type
_entity.pdbx_description
1 polymer ?
#
loop_
_entity_poly.entity_id
_entity_poly.type
_entity_poly.pdbx_seq_one_letter_code
_entity_poly.pdbx_strand_id
1 'polypeptide(L)'
;PKPVAKPASRSANDGESLQPARDFMTRMLTAKVGLRAFLFNQKIEKAPTREALLELLPEFRRALRKSVDAGRVAEFSAHAEQLIGHD
;
A
#
# COMPACT_ATOMS: atom_id res chain seq x y z
N PRO A 1 -2.96 39.16 3.55
CA PRO A 1 -2.12 38.15 4.24
C PRO A 1 -2.42 36.73 3.73
N LYS A 2 -1.48 36.10 3.01
CA LYS A 2 -1.54 34.68 2.66
C LYS A 2 -0.49 33.96 3.50
N PRO A 3 -0.85 32.96 4.34
CA PRO A 3 0.15 32.11 4.94
C PRO A 3 0.68 31.16 3.86
N VAL A 4 1.94 31.33 3.50
CA VAL A 4 2.67 30.41 2.63
C VAL A 4 2.99 29.18 3.48
N ALA A 5 2.27 28.08 3.24
CA ALA A 5 2.58 26.81 3.86
C ALA A 5 3.98 26.38 3.43
N LYS A 6 4.91 26.32 4.38
CA LYS A 6 6.25 25.74 4.19
C LYS A 6 6.06 24.29 3.70
N PRO A 7 6.65 23.88 2.57
CA PRO A 7 6.65 22.47 2.21
C PRO A 7 7.43 21.73 3.31
N ALA A 8 6.73 20.82 4.00
CA ALA A 8 7.32 19.90 4.95
C ALA A 8 8.50 19.22 4.25
N SER A 9 9.67 19.34 4.86
CA SER A 9 10.92 18.74 4.43
C SER A 9 10.67 17.28 4.05
N ARG A 10 10.78 16.97 2.75
CA ARG A 10 11.07 15.62 2.29
C ARG A 10 12.44 15.28 2.84
N SER A 11 12.49 14.71 4.03
CA SER A 11 13.58 13.83 4.39
C SER A 11 13.49 12.65 3.43
N ALA A 12 14.19 12.82 2.31
CA ALA A 12 14.69 11.73 1.50
C ALA A 12 15.51 10.83 2.44
N ASN A 13 14.88 9.75 2.89
CA ASN A 13 15.62 8.60 3.37
C ASN A 13 15.96 7.82 2.10
N ASP A 14 17.22 7.85 1.69
CA ASP A 14 17.76 7.12 0.53
C ASP A 14 17.76 5.58 0.76
N GLY A 15 16.59 4.94 0.84
CA GLY A 15 16.51 3.49 1.06
C GLY A 15 15.25 2.87 0.47
N GLU A 16 15.34 2.43 -0.79
CA GLU A 16 14.31 1.79 -1.62
C GLU A 16 12.97 2.55 -1.78
N SER A 17 12.61 2.83 -3.04
CA SER A 17 11.32 3.45 -3.34
C SER A 17 10.19 2.51 -2.90
N LEU A 18 9.27 2.98 -2.06
CA LEU A 18 8.03 2.26 -1.70
C LEU A 18 6.99 2.24 -2.83
N GLN A 19 7.28 2.89 -3.97
CA GLN A 19 6.36 2.96 -5.11
C GLN A 19 5.96 1.58 -5.66
N PRO A 20 6.87 0.61 -5.85
CA PRO A 20 6.51 -0.73 -6.31
C PRO A 20 5.50 -1.43 -5.39
N ALA A 21 5.66 -1.27 -4.06
CA ALA A 21 4.70 -1.81 -3.09
C ALA A 21 3.31 -1.18 -3.26
N ARG A 22 3.25 0.16 -3.35
CA ARG A 22 1.99 0.89 -3.57
C ARG A 22 1.31 0.47 -4.87
N ASP A 23 2.06 0.43 -5.96
CA ASP A 23 1.55 0.06 -7.28
C ASP A 23 1.03 -1.38 -7.29
N PHE A 24 1.78 -2.31 -6.70
CA PHE A 24 1.38 -3.71 -6.61
C PHE A 24 0.08 -3.87 -5.79
N MET A 25 0.04 -3.31 -4.58
CA MET A 25 -1.13 -3.43 -3.71
C MET A 25 -2.38 -2.83 -4.37
N THR A 26 -2.27 -1.61 -4.93
CA THR A 26 -3.36 -0.93 -5.63
C THR A 26 -3.81 -1.70 -6.87
N ARG A 27 -2.87 -2.26 -7.65
CA ARG A 27 -3.18 -3.08 -8.83
C ARG A 27 -3.93 -4.35 -8.45
N MET A 28 -3.49 -5.06 -7.41
CA MET A 28 -4.14 -6.30 -6.97
C MET A 28 -5.53 -6.05 -6.42
N LEU A 29 -5.70 -5.01 -5.61
CA LEU A 29 -7.02 -4.61 -5.12
C LEU A 29 -7.95 -4.22 -6.26
N THR A 30 -7.47 -3.43 -7.22
CA THR A 30 -8.28 -3.05 -8.39
C THR A 30 -8.67 -4.27 -9.22
N ALA A 31 -7.73 -5.19 -9.46
CA ALA A 31 -7.96 -6.37 -10.29
C ALA A 31 -8.86 -7.43 -9.63
N LYS A 32 -8.80 -7.58 -8.29
CA LYS A 32 -9.51 -8.67 -7.58
C LYS A 32 -10.73 -8.20 -6.80
N VAL A 33 -10.69 -6.98 -6.26
CA VAL A 33 -11.78 -6.40 -5.45
C VAL A 33 -12.63 -5.41 -6.26
N GLY A 34 -12.04 -4.81 -7.30
CA GLY A 34 -12.73 -3.87 -8.17
C GLY A 34 -13.03 -2.54 -7.50
N LEU A 35 -14.10 -1.87 -7.93
CA LEU A 35 -14.45 -0.51 -7.50
C LEU A 35 -14.58 -0.35 -5.97
N ARG A 36 -14.93 -1.42 -5.25
CA ARG A 36 -15.05 -1.41 -3.78
C ARG A 36 -13.74 -1.11 -3.06
N ALA A 37 -12.59 -1.30 -3.72
CA ALA A 37 -11.28 -0.99 -3.14
C ALA A 37 -10.85 0.47 -3.30
N PHE A 38 -11.63 1.32 -3.98
CA PHE A 38 -11.21 2.69 -4.32
C PHE A 38 -10.67 3.50 -3.14
N LEU A 39 -11.40 3.55 -2.02
CA LEU A 39 -10.95 4.29 -0.83
C LEU A 39 -9.70 3.67 -0.21
N PHE A 40 -9.55 2.36 -0.30
CA PHE A 40 -8.38 1.68 0.24
C PHE A 40 -7.14 1.88 -0.64
N ASN A 41 -7.30 1.89 -1.97
CA ASN A 41 -6.26 2.30 -2.91
C ASN A 41 -5.75 3.72 -2.60
N GLN A 42 -6.67 4.67 -2.35
CA GLN A 42 -6.25 6.03 -1.96
C GLN A 42 -5.47 6.08 -0.64
N LYS A 43 -5.77 5.21 0.33
CA LYS A 43 -4.98 5.11 1.57
C LYS A 43 -3.56 4.61 1.28
N ILE A 44 -3.42 3.58 0.44
CA ILE A 44 -2.13 3.01 0.04
C ILE A 44 -1.28 4.04 -0.69
N GLU A 45 -1.85 4.75 -1.67
CA GLU A 45 -1.15 5.80 -2.43
C GLU A 45 -0.63 6.93 -1.53
N LYS A 46 -1.36 7.25 -0.45
CA LYS A 46 -1.01 8.32 0.49
C LYS A 46 -0.12 7.86 1.64
N ALA A 47 0.14 6.56 1.80
CA ALA A 47 0.97 6.04 2.89
C ALA A 47 2.43 6.49 2.69
N PRO A 48 2.99 7.36 3.56
CA PRO A 48 4.26 8.02 3.29
C PRO A 48 5.47 7.19 3.71
N THR A 49 5.30 6.24 4.64
CA THR A 49 6.37 5.45 5.24
C THR A 49 6.15 3.96 5.07
N ARG A 50 7.22 3.20 5.32
CA ARG A 50 7.21 1.74 5.31
C ARG A 50 6.25 1.18 6.35
N GLU A 51 6.30 1.73 7.56
CA GLU A 51 5.45 1.35 8.69
C GLU A 51 3.97 1.58 8.36
N ALA A 52 3.65 2.72 7.73
CA ALA A 52 2.29 3.01 7.30
C ALA A 52 1.77 1.99 6.28
N LEU A 53 2.62 1.48 5.37
CA LEU A 53 2.24 0.41 4.44
C LEU A 53 2.06 -0.94 5.16
N LEU A 54 2.92 -1.27 6.12
CA LEU A 54 2.80 -2.48 6.93
C LEU A 54 1.50 -2.51 7.74
N GLU A 55 1.10 -1.39 8.31
CA GLU A 55 -0.16 -1.24 9.03
C GLU A 55 -1.40 -1.51 8.15
N LEU A 56 -1.28 -1.32 6.83
CA LEU A 56 -2.36 -1.59 5.87
C LEU A 56 -2.41 -3.06 5.43
N LEU A 57 -1.38 -3.88 5.67
CA LEU A 57 -1.35 -5.29 5.25
C LEU A 57 -2.50 -6.14 5.83
N PRO A 58 -2.92 -6.00 7.11
CA PRO A 58 -4.08 -6.71 7.62
C PRO A 58 -5.38 -6.35 6.86
N GLU A 59 -5.58 -5.06 6.52
CA GLU A 59 -6.73 -4.61 5.72
C GLU A 59 -6.64 -5.14 4.28
N PHE A 60 -5.44 -5.15 3.69
CA PHE A 60 -5.15 -5.74 2.39
C PHE A 60 -5.50 -7.22 2.30
N ARG A 61 -5.02 -8.01 3.27
CA ARG A 61 -5.38 -9.43 3.40
C ARG A 61 -6.88 -9.64 3.54
N ARG A 62 -7.54 -8.84 4.39
CA ARG A 62 -9.00 -8.93 4.62
C ARG A 62 -9.80 -8.58 3.36
N ALA A 63 -9.37 -7.58 2.60
CA ALA A 63 -10.00 -7.21 1.34
C ALA A 63 -9.89 -8.33 0.30
N LEU A 64 -8.70 -8.92 0.16
CA LEU A 64 -8.44 -9.99 -0.79
C LEU A 64 -9.19 -11.29 -0.45
N ARG A 65 -9.29 -11.67 0.82
CA ARG A 65 -10.03 -12.88 1.27
C ARG A 65 -11.49 -12.92 0.83
N LYS A 66 -12.08 -11.77 0.49
CA LYS A 66 -13.46 -11.69 -0.01
C LYS A 66 -13.58 -12.02 -1.51
N SER A 67 -12.46 -12.06 -2.23
CA SER A 67 -12.43 -12.17 -3.69
C SER A 67 -11.54 -13.30 -4.23
N VAL A 68 -10.56 -13.77 -3.46
CA VAL A 68 -9.64 -14.84 -3.88
C VAL A 68 -9.45 -15.88 -2.77
N ASP A 69 -8.99 -17.07 -3.15
CA ASP A 69 -8.70 -18.17 -2.24
C ASP A 69 -7.51 -17.88 -1.31
N ALA A 70 -7.39 -18.67 -0.24
CA ALA A 70 -6.37 -18.48 0.79
C ALA A 70 -4.93 -18.58 0.25
N GLY A 71 -4.67 -19.40 -0.77
CA GLY A 71 -3.35 -19.53 -1.39
C GLY A 71 -2.94 -18.24 -2.08
N ARG A 72 -3.82 -17.66 -2.89
CA ARG A 72 -3.58 -16.36 -3.54
C ARG A 72 -3.47 -15.21 -2.55
N VAL A 73 -4.24 -15.21 -1.45
CA VAL A 73 -4.08 -14.20 -0.40
C VAL A 73 -2.67 -14.28 0.19
N ALA A 74 -2.18 -15.48 0.50
CA ALA A 74 -0.84 -15.68 1.04
C ALA A 74 0.25 -15.22 0.06
N GLU A 75 0.14 -15.60 -1.21
CA GLU A 75 1.07 -15.20 -2.27
C GLU A 75 1.14 -13.67 -2.43
N PHE A 76 0.00 -13.00 -2.54
CA PHE A 76 -0.04 -11.54 -2.70
C PHE A 76 0.44 -10.81 -1.45
N SER A 77 0.20 -11.37 -0.26
CA SER A 77 0.67 -10.77 0.99
C SER A 77 2.18 -10.85 1.10
N ALA A 78 2.75 -12.04 0.85
CA ALA A 78 4.19 -12.25 0.88
C ALA A 78 4.90 -11.33 -0.13
N HIS A 79 4.37 -11.18 -1.34
CA HIS A 79 4.96 -10.28 -2.32
C HIS A 79 4.86 -8.80 -1.92
N ALA A 80 3.73 -8.38 -1.33
CA ALA A 80 3.60 -7.02 -0.80
C ALA A 80 4.60 -6.77 0.33
N GLU A 81 4.78 -7.71 1.25
CA GLU A 81 5.76 -7.64 2.35
C GLU A 81 7.19 -7.52 1.83
N GLN A 82 7.57 -8.33 0.84
CA GLN A 82 8.86 -8.24 0.16
C GLN A 82 9.10 -6.86 -0.46
N LEU A 83 8.11 -6.30 -1.18
CA LEU A 83 8.23 -4.98 -1.80
C LEU A 83 8.28 -3.83 -0.78
N ILE A 84 7.76 -4.04 0.43
CA ILE A 84 7.87 -3.10 1.55
C ILE A 84 9.24 -3.28 2.26
N GLY A 85 9.98 -4.34 1.95
CA GLY A 85 11.24 -4.69 2.60
C GLY A 85 11.03 -5.30 3.98
N HIS A 86 9.98 -6.10 4.17
CA HIS A 86 9.72 -6.88 5.38
C HIS A 86 9.93 -8.37 5.07
N ASP A 87 11.02 -8.92 5.62
CA ASP A 87 11.35 -10.36 5.58
C ASP A 87 10.77 -11.06 6.82
#